data_AF-A0A2S7BYI6-F1
#
_entry.id   AF-A0A2S7BYI6-F1
#
_cell.length_a   1.000
_cell.length_b   1.000
_cell.length_c   1.000
_cell.angle_alpha   90.00
_cell.angle_beta   90.00
_cell.angle_gamma   90.00
#
_symmetry.space_group_name_H-M   'P 1'
#
loop_
_entity.id
_entity.type
_entity.pdbx_description
1 polymer ?
#
loop_
_entity_poly.entity_id
_entity_poly.type
_entity_poly.pdbx_seq_one_letter_code
_entity_poly.pdbx_strand_id
1 'polypeptide(L)' 'MGPVWLTDEPTEVFQLTQKSEVFKRTETSRASIGRFLADLVKDLQRYANQNLGISKPDTDGERLASYS' A
#
# COMPACT_ATOMS: atom_id res chain seq x y z
N MET A 1 8.94 0.32 -8.06
CA MET A 1 7.59 -0.09 -7.63
C MET A 1 6.89 -0.80 -8.76
N GLY A 2 6.31 -1.96 -8.47
CA GLY A 2 5.54 -2.79 -9.39
C GLY A 2 4.13 -3.01 -8.85
N PRO A 3 3.36 -3.94 -9.43
CA PRO A 3 1.94 -4.11 -9.10
C PRO A 3 1.69 -4.58 -7.66
N VAL A 4 0.68 -4.01 -7.02
CA VAL A 4 0.12 -4.42 -5.71
C VAL A 4 -1.25 -5.05 -5.93
N TRP A 5 -1.54 -6.14 -5.22
CA TRP A 5 -2.84 -6.81 -5.27
C TRP A 5 -3.83 -6.17 -4.30
N LEU A 6 -5.08 -5.97 -4.74
CA LEU A 6 -6.11 -5.29 -3.95
C LEU A 6 -7.10 -6.28 -3.35
N THR A 7 -7.35 -6.16 -2.05
CA THR A 7 -8.34 -6.95 -1.32
C THR A 7 -9.51 -6.07 -0.83
N ASP A 8 -10.61 -6.73 -0.47
CA ASP A 8 -11.79 -6.14 0.19
C ASP A 8 -11.78 -6.29 1.70
N GLU A 9 -10.65 -6.69 2.28
CA GLU A 9 -10.53 -6.76 3.73
C GLU A 9 -10.83 -5.39 4.34
N PRO A 10 -11.68 -5.29 5.37
CA PRO A 10 -12.02 -4.02 6.02
C PRO A 10 -10.91 -3.53 6.96
N THR A 11 -9.65 -3.76 6.59
CA THR A 11 -8.46 -3.32 7.33
C THR A 11 -7.97 -1.99 6.77
N GLU A 12 -7.52 -1.10 7.65
CA GLU A 12 -6.92 0.19 7.29
C GLU A 12 -5.42 0.24 7.61
N VAL A 13 -4.80 -0.93 7.81
CA VAL A 13 -3.38 -1.05 8.13
C VAL A 13 -2.55 -1.04 6.85
N PHE A 14 -1.59 -0.13 6.76
CA PHE A 14 -0.67 -0.02 5.63
C PHE A 14 0.70 0.51 6.03
N GLN A 15 1.67 0.32 5.15
CA GLN A 15 2.99 0.92 5.17
C GLN A 15 3.29 1.62 3.85
N LEU A 16 4.13 2.66 3.90
CA LEU A 16 4.60 3.40 2.73
C LEU A 16 6.02 2.94 2.37
N THR A 17 6.26 2.70 1.09
CA THR A 17 7.55 2.26 0.54
C THR A 17 8.08 3.25 -0.49
N GLN A 18 9.39 3.29 -0.71
CA GLN A 18 10.03 4.15 -1.72
C GLN A 18 10.49 3.35 -2.94
N LYS A 19 10.61 4.03 -4.09
CA LYS A 19 10.95 3.40 -5.39
C LYS A 19 12.25 2.58 -5.38
N SER A 20 13.20 2.88 -4.48
CA SER A 20 14.49 2.18 -4.35
C SER A 20 14.41 0.84 -3.63
N GLU A 21 13.27 0.50 -3.02
CA GLU A 21 13.12 -0.77 -2.32
C GLU A 21 12.89 -1.91 -3.33
N VAL A 22 13.54 -3.05 -3.08
CA VAL A 22 13.44 -4.25 -3.92
C VAL A 22 11.97 -4.63 -4.03
N PHE A 23 11.43 -4.61 -5.25
CA PHE A 23 10.03 -4.88 -5.48
C PHE A 23 9.70 -6.34 -5.10
N LYS A 24 8.88 -6.50 -4.06
CA LYS A 24 8.27 -7.76 -3.65
C LYS A 24 6.79 -7.74 -4.05
N ARG A 25 6.25 -8.88 -4.50
CA ARG A 25 4.80 -9.04 -4.67
C ARG A 25 4.14 -8.81 -3.32
N THR A 26 3.26 -7.81 -3.23
CA THR A 26 2.63 -7.35 -1.99
C THR A 26 1.13 -7.15 -2.21
N GLU A 27 0.34 -7.27 -1.14
CA GLU A 27 -1.10 -6.95 -1.12
C GLU A 27 -1.38 -5.70 -0.29
N THR A 28 -2.53 -5.09 -0.54
CA THR A 28 -3.14 -4.08 0.34
C THR A 28 -4.66 -4.10 0.19
N SER A 29 -5.39 -3.58 1.18
CA SER A 29 -6.84 -3.43 1.08
C SER A 29 -7.22 -2.09 0.44
N ARG A 30 -8.42 -2.04 -0.16
CA ARG A 30 -9.01 -0.77 -0.64
C ARG A 30 -9.26 0.23 0.50
N ALA A 31 -9.62 -0.27 1.69
CA ALA A 31 -9.84 0.56 2.87
C ALA A 31 -8.54 1.24 3.34
N SER A 32 -7.40 0.55 3.32
CA SER A 32 -6.07 1.13 3.61
C SER A 32 -5.69 2.26 2.65
N ILE A 33 -6.00 2.12 1.36
CA ILE A 33 -5.80 3.21 0.38
C ILE A 33 -6.70 4.41 0.74
N GLY A 34 -7.98 4.15 1.06
CA GLY A 34 -8.91 5.19 1.47
C GLY A 34 -8.44 5.95 2.71
N ARG A 35 -7.93 5.24 3.71
CA ARG A 35 -7.36 5.82 4.93
C ARG A 35 -6.16 6.72 4.63
N PHE A 36 -5.23 6.25 3.79
CA PHE A 36 -4.07 7.04 3.35
C PHE A 36 -4.51 8.32 2.63
N LEU A 37 -5.43 8.22 1.67
CA LEU A 37 -5.94 9.39 0.93
C LEU A 37 -6.63 10.39 1.86
N ALA A 38 -7.44 9.91 2.82
CA ALA A 38 -8.10 10.77 3.80
C ALA A 38 -7.11 11.52 4.72
N ASP A 39 -5.93 10.96 4.96
CA ASP A 39 -4.85 11.65 5.69
C ASP A 39 -4.05 12.58 4.78
N LEU A 40 -3.80 12.20 3.53
CA LEU A 40 -3.09 13.03 2.56
C LEU A 40 -3.84 14.34 2.27
N VAL A 41 -5.17 14.31 2.15
CA VAL A 41 -5.95 15.53 1.88
C VAL A 41 -5.90 16.55 3.03
N LYS A 42 -5.51 16.14 4.24
CA LYS A 42 -5.31 17.06 5.39
C LYS A 42 -4.00 17.84 5.28
N ASP A 43 -3.01 17.30 4.57
CA ASP A 43 -1.71 17.94 4.32
C ASP A 43 -1.12 17.45 2.99
N LEU A 44 -1.46 18.14 1.90
CA LEU A 44 -1.02 17.80 0.55
C LEU A 44 0.48 18.02 0.33
N GLN A 45 1.15 18.82 1.17
CA GLN A 45 2.58 19.12 1.02
C GLN A 45 3.46 18.02 1.59
N ARG A 46 2.95 17.25 2.55
CA ARG A 46 3.68 16.21 3.28
C ARG A 46 4.44 15.21 2.41
N TYR A 47 3.88 14.87 1.25
CA TYR A 47 4.44 13.88 0.32
C TYR A 47 4.58 14.43 -1.12
N ALA A 48 4.62 15.75 -1.27
CA ALA A 48 4.72 16.38 -2.58
C ALA A 48 5.99 15.92 -3.32
N ASN A 49 5.83 15.61 -4.62
CA ASN A 49 6.90 15.14 -5.51
C ASN A 49 7.58 13.83 -5.07
N GLN A 50 6.98 13.07 -4.15
CA GLN A 50 7.47 11.75 -3.75
C GLN A 50 6.75 10.66 -4.54
N ASN A 51 7.48 9.57 -4.81
CA ASN A 51 6.91 8.38 -5.41
C ASN A 51 6.81 7.29 -4.34
N LEU A 52 5.58 7.04 -3.87
CA LEU A 52 5.29 6.16 -2.75
C LEU A 52 4.54 4.91 -3.20
N GLY A 53 5.02 3.74 -2.78
CA GLY A 53 4.24 2.52 -2.79
C GLY A 53 3.40 2.39 -1.51
N ILE A 54 2.32 1.62 -1.58
CA ILE A 54 1.46 1.31 -0.44
C ILE A 54 1.24 -0.20 -0.37
N SER A 55 1.48 -0.81 0.79
CA SER A 55 1.28 -2.24 1.03
C SER A 55 0.81 -2.50 2.46
N LYS A 56 0.32 -3.69 2.76
CA LYS A 56 0.13 -4.18 4.13
C LYS A 56 1.51 -4.46 4.77
N PRO A 57 1.72 -4.15 6.06
CA PRO A 57 2.96 -4.49 6.77
C PRO A 57 3.22 -5.99 6.76
N ASP A 58 4.48 -6.38 6.80
CA ASP A 58 4.94 -7.77 6.97
C ASP A 58 4.48 -8.78 5.90
N THR A 59 3.90 -8.33 4.78
CA THR A 59 3.50 -9.20 3.63
C THR A 59 4.65 -9.49 2.66
N ASP A 60 5.89 -9.20 3.08
CA ASP A 60 7.09 -9.33 2.27
C ASP A 60 7.34 -10.79 1.86
N GLY A 61 6.99 -11.13 0.61
CA GLY A 61 7.19 -12.47 0.09
C GLY A 61 6.10 -13.48 0.47
N GLU A 62 5.01 -13.04 1.11
CA GLU A 62 3.82 -13.88 1.26
C GLU A 62 3.22 -14.14 -0.12
N ARG A 63 3.17 -15.43 -0.49
CA ARG A 63 2.38 -15.91 -1.62
C ARG A 63 0.92 -15.76 -1.23
N LEU A 64 0.19 -14.90 -1.94
CA LEU A 64 -1.24 -14.68 -1.75
C LEU A 64 -2.01 -16.01 -1.69
N ALA A 65 -2.86 -16.13 -0.67
CA ALA A 65 -3.97 -17.06 -0.72
C ALA A 65 -4.82 -16.68 -1.94
N SER A 66 -4.92 -17.63 -2.85
CA SER A 66 -5.55 -17.55 -4.17
C SER A 66 -6.84 -16.74 -4.17
N TYR A 67 -6.96 -15.78 -5.10
CA TYR A 67 -8.27 -15.39 -5.63
C TYR A 67 -8.93 -16.67 -6.17
N SER A 68 -9.94 -17.18 -5.47
CA SER A 68 -10.83 -18.25 -5.94
C SER A 68 -12.07 -17.63 -6.57
#